data_AF-A0A415HTW8-F1
#
_entry.id   AF-A0A415HTW8-F1
#
_cell.length_a   1.000
_cell.length_b   1.000
_cell.length_c   1.000
_cell.angle_alpha   90.00
_cell.angle_beta   90.00
_cell.angle_gamma   90.00
#
_symmetry.space_group_name_H-M   'P 1'
#
loop_
_entity.id
_entity.type
_entity.pdbx_description
1 polymer ?
#
loop_
_entity_poly.entity_id
_entity_poly.type
_entity_poly.pdbx_seq_one_letter_code
_entity_poly.pdbx_strand_id
1 'polypeptide(L)'
;MEYIDKTKLRNEGEAIIDAFLKRLQEAGEYPDDLYEAFKSDKDENGEYSKDKLIKVLLTEQDNHCCYCMKKLDRNEDEITLEHLILNSITERQKYNEYFKRNTVLNNKVCLAKDFIDKNETNTPPYPHTVAYENLAASCNGKFFSRTEKYVQCCNLKRENKYMEPIVLYDTIHNEFEYTTNGFAIWKNETSIFPLTSTLGLNAPVLRMIRRIWFYAKDNQIDLEKINRQEVLCGLLGEFTDKEFADTNYFEILSNFQNDGYWNLLLKYSYFG
;
A
#
# COMPACT_ATOMS: atom_id res chain seq x y z
N MET A 1 -3.30 2.24 -9.36
CA MET A 1 -3.77 1.62 -8.11
C MET A 1 -5.04 0.88 -8.44
N GLU A 2 -5.33 -0.15 -7.67
CA GLU A 2 -6.49 -1.02 -7.88
C GLU A 2 -7.50 -0.86 -6.74
N TYR A 3 -8.76 -1.15 -7.05
CA TYR A 3 -9.81 -1.24 -6.05
C TYR A 3 -9.62 -2.50 -5.20
N ILE A 4 -9.60 -2.33 -3.89
CA ILE A 4 -9.51 -3.41 -2.92
C ILE A 4 -10.92 -3.78 -2.47
N ASP A 5 -11.42 -4.87 -3.03
CA ASP A 5 -12.73 -5.41 -2.69
C ASP A 5 -12.69 -6.18 -1.37
N LYS A 6 -12.98 -5.46 -0.27
CA LYS A 6 -13.10 -6.00 1.09
C LYS A 6 -14.18 -7.06 1.28
N THR A 7 -15.00 -7.34 0.27
CA THR A 7 -16.06 -8.36 0.38
C THR A 7 -15.56 -9.77 0.07
N LYS A 8 -14.48 -9.91 -0.72
CA LYS A 8 -14.00 -11.20 -1.25
C LYS A 8 -13.55 -12.18 -0.16
N LEU A 9 -12.75 -11.71 0.80
CA LEU A 9 -12.18 -12.53 1.87
C LEU A 9 -12.63 -12.07 3.26
N ARG A 10 -13.77 -11.35 3.32
CA ARG A 10 -14.29 -10.78 4.56
C ARG A 10 -14.39 -11.79 5.69
N ASN A 11 -15.04 -12.93 5.43
CA ASN A 11 -15.28 -13.93 6.47
C ASN A 11 -13.97 -14.46 7.07
N GLU A 12 -12.93 -14.62 6.24
CA GLU A 12 -11.61 -15.07 6.70
C GLU A 12 -10.89 -13.98 7.49
N GLY A 13 -10.94 -12.73 7.02
CA GLY A 13 -10.37 -11.57 7.70
C GLY A 13 -11.03 -11.27 9.04
N GLU A 14 -12.35 -11.15 9.06
CA GLU A 14 -13.17 -10.92 10.26
C GLU A 14 -12.97 -12.05 11.28
N ALA A 15 -12.92 -13.32 10.87
CA ALA A 15 -12.70 -14.43 11.79
C ALA A 15 -11.36 -14.36 12.56
N ILE A 16 -10.30 -13.83 11.94
CA ILE A 16 -9.02 -13.59 12.63
C ILE A 16 -9.17 -12.50 13.70
N ILE A 17 -9.89 -11.43 13.37
CA ILE A 17 -10.14 -10.32 14.31
C ILE A 17 -11.06 -10.76 15.45
N ASP A 18 -12.14 -11.47 15.15
CA ASP A 18 -13.06 -12.02 16.15
C ASP A 18 -12.33 -12.94 17.13
N ALA A 19 -11.47 -13.83 16.63
CA ALA A 19 -10.69 -14.72 17.49
C ALA A 19 -9.72 -13.95 18.40
N PHE A 20 -9.08 -12.91 17.89
CA PHE A 20 -8.22 -12.01 18.69
C PHE A 20 -9.01 -11.27 19.78
N LEU A 21 -10.12 -10.63 19.40
CA LEU A 21 -10.94 -9.86 20.34
C LEU A 21 -11.56 -10.77 21.42
N LYS A 22 -11.98 -11.98 21.06
CA LYS A 22 -12.47 -12.98 22.01
C LYS A 22 -11.43 -13.38 23.05
N ARG A 23 -10.17 -13.59 22.65
CA ARG A 23 -9.07 -13.88 23.59
C ARG A 23 -8.84 -12.74 24.58
N LEU A 24 -8.92 -11.48 24.12
CA LEU A 24 -8.82 -10.32 25.00
C LEU A 24 -9.99 -10.24 26.00
N GLN A 25 -11.22 -10.54 25.55
CA GLN A 25 -12.38 -10.62 26.44
C GLN A 25 -12.22 -11.71 27.51
N GLU A 26 -11.72 -12.88 27.13
CA GLU A 26 -11.44 -13.99 28.06
C GLU A 26 -10.34 -13.62 29.07
N ALA A 27 -9.39 -12.75 28.69
CA ALA A 27 -8.36 -12.21 29.58
C ALA A 27 -8.90 -11.10 30.53
N GLY A 28 -10.07 -10.53 30.24
CA GLY A 28 -10.85 -9.69 31.15
C GLY A 28 -10.79 -8.18 30.88
N GLU A 29 -9.78 -7.67 30.16
CA GLU A 29 -9.67 -6.25 29.83
C GLU A 29 -9.03 -6.04 28.44
N TYR A 30 -9.50 -5.02 27.72
CA TYR A 30 -8.85 -4.57 26.50
C TYR A 30 -7.63 -3.69 26.84
N PRO A 31 -6.47 -3.91 26.20
CA PRO A 31 -5.34 -3.00 26.32
C PRO A 31 -5.63 -1.66 25.62
N ASP A 32 -5.01 -0.59 26.12
CA ASP A 32 -5.11 0.75 25.52
C ASP A 32 -4.66 0.77 24.05
N ASP A 33 -3.66 -0.06 23.70
CA ASP A 33 -3.16 -0.23 22.34
C ASP A 33 -3.52 -1.61 21.78
N LEU A 34 -4.71 -1.68 21.17
CA LEU A 34 -5.19 -2.90 20.50
C LEU A 34 -4.29 -3.35 19.35
N TYR A 35 -3.61 -2.43 18.66
CA TYR A 35 -2.78 -2.81 17.51
C TYR A 35 -1.45 -3.42 17.95
N GLU A 36 -0.80 -2.88 18.99
CA GLU A 36 0.38 -3.51 19.58
C GLU A 36 0.06 -4.88 20.17
N ALA A 37 -1.09 -5.02 20.82
CA ALA A 37 -1.60 -6.31 21.29
C ALA A 37 -1.82 -7.28 20.13
N PHE A 38 -2.46 -6.84 19.04
CA PHE A 38 -2.71 -7.66 17.85
C PHE A 38 -1.42 -8.13 17.16
N LYS A 39 -0.39 -7.28 17.11
CA LYS A 39 0.92 -7.67 16.56
C LYS A 39 1.61 -8.78 17.36
N SER A 40 1.35 -8.82 18.67
CA SER A 40 1.98 -9.77 19.60
C SER A 40 1.12 -11.00 19.87
N ASP A 41 -0.16 -10.94 19.50
CA ASP A 41 -1.14 -12.01 19.71
C ASP A 41 -0.81 -13.25 18.88
N LYS A 42 -0.93 -14.40 19.54
CA LYS A 42 -0.75 -15.73 18.98
C LYS A 42 -1.99 -16.55 19.22
N ASP A 43 -2.35 -17.36 18.23
CA ASP A 43 -3.40 -18.35 18.39
C ASP A 43 -2.94 -19.56 19.22
N GLU A 44 -3.84 -20.52 19.41
CA GLU A 44 -3.58 -21.79 20.11
C GLU A 44 -2.46 -22.64 19.48
N ASN A 45 -2.15 -22.43 18.20
CA ASN A 45 -1.09 -23.11 17.47
C ASN A 45 0.24 -22.34 17.51
N GLY A 46 0.29 -21.19 18.18
CA GLY A 46 1.46 -20.32 18.27
C GLY A 46 1.71 -19.45 17.04
N GLU A 47 0.78 -19.41 16.08
CA GLU A 47 0.86 -18.55 14.89
C GLU A 47 0.37 -17.13 15.23
N TYR A 48 1.12 -16.12 14.78
CA TYR A 48 0.75 -14.72 15.01
C TYR A 48 -0.51 -14.33 14.22
N SER A 49 -1.48 -13.70 14.86
CA SER A 49 -2.72 -13.26 14.20
C SER A 49 -2.46 -12.23 13.10
N LYS A 50 -1.51 -11.32 13.33
CA LYS A 50 -1.00 -10.40 12.30
C LYS A 50 -0.52 -11.14 11.05
N ASP A 51 0.15 -12.26 11.24
CA ASP A 51 0.70 -13.02 10.12
C ASP A 51 -0.37 -13.69 9.29
N LYS A 52 -1.38 -14.28 9.95
CA LYS A 52 -2.58 -14.80 9.29
C LYS A 52 -3.28 -13.70 8.49
N LEU A 53 -3.46 -12.53 9.09
CA LEU A 53 -4.15 -11.42 8.44
C LEU A 53 -3.39 -10.93 7.19
N ILE A 54 -2.06 -10.83 7.26
CA ILE A 54 -1.24 -10.47 6.09
C ILE A 54 -1.48 -11.46 4.93
N LYS A 55 -1.63 -12.76 5.19
CA LYS A 55 -1.91 -13.74 4.11
C LYS A 55 -3.25 -13.46 3.43
N VAL A 56 -4.28 -13.14 4.22
CA VAL A 56 -5.61 -12.78 3.69
C VAL A 56 -5.51 -11.49 2.86
N LEU A 57 -4.88 -10.45 3.39
CA LEU A 57 -4.74 -9.16 2.70
C LEU A 57 -3.92 -9.26 1.41
N LEU A 58 -2.86 -10.07 1.40
CA LEU A 58 -2.09 -10.33 0.18
C LEU A 58 -2.94 -11.04 -0.87
N THR A 59 -3.72 -12.05 -0.48
CA THR A 59 -4.60 -12.78 -1.40
C THR A 59 -5.69 -11.86 -1.95
N GLU A 60 -6.27 -11.01 -1.11
CA GLU A 60 -7.27 -10.00 -1.50
C GLU A 60 -6.73 -9.01 -2.55
N GLN A 61 -5.46 -8.66 -2.44
CA GLN A 61 -4.79 -7.65 -3.29
C GLN A 61 -3.97 -8.28 -4.43
N ASP A 62 -4.20 -9.55 -4.75
CA ASP A 62 -3.46 -10.30 -5.77
C ASP A 62 -1.93 -10.20 -5.60
N ASN A 63 -1.48 -10.19 -4.35
CA ASN A 63 -0.09 -10.01 -3.91
C ASN A 63 0.55 -8.69 -4.36
N HIS A 64 -0.20 -7.60 -4.49
CA HIS A 64 0.35 -6.28 -4.79
C HIS A 64 0.28 -5.35 -3.57
N CYS A 65 1.27 -4.45 -3.47
CA CYS A 65 1.19 -3.29 -2.59
C CYS A 65 0.00 -2.43 -3.00
N CYS A 66 -0.83 -2.06 -2.03
CA CYS A 66 -2.05 -1.27 -2.24
C CYS A 66 -1.83 0.08 -2.94
N TYR A 67 -0.61 0.62 -2.93
CA TYR A 67 -0.30 1.92 -3.51
C TYR A 67 0.58 1.88 -4.76
N CYS A 68 1.79 1.33 -4.64
CA CYS A 68 2.75 1.37 -5.75
C CYS A 68 2.59 0.21 -6.74
N MET A 69 1.70 -0.75 -6.49
CA MET A 69 1.54 -1.95 -7.32
C MET A 69 2.81 -2.81 -7.45
N LYS A 70 3.74 -2.70 -6.49
CA LYS A 70 4.84 -3.66 -6.36
C LYS A 70 4.27 -5.00 -5.94
N LYS A 71 4.60 -6.07 -6.66
CA LYS A 71 4.36 -7.45 -6.23
C LYS A 71 5.11 -7.71 -4.92
N LEU A 72 4.40 -8.28 -3.95
CA LEU A 72 4.87 -8.58 -2.61
C LEU A 72 5.03 -10.09 -2.47
N ASP A 73 6.21 -10.53 -2.05
CA ASP A 73 6.43 -11.89 -1.60
C ASP A 73 6.65 -11.89 -0.08
N ARG A 74 5.82 -12.64 0.64
CA ARG A 74 5.89 -12.75 2.11
C ARG A 74 7.22 -13.30 2.62
N ASN A 75 7.93 -14.09 1.81
CA ASN A 75 9.21 -14.69 2.17
C ASN A 75 10.40 -13.76 1.91
N GLU A 76 10.25 -12.78 1.02
CA GLU A 76 11.35 -11.94 0.56
C GLU A 76 11.22 -10.46 0.97
N ASP A 77 9.99 -9.97 1.10
CA ASP A 77 9.70 -8.56 1.28
C ASP A 77 9.22 -8.26 2.70
N GLU A 78 9.67 -7.11 3.21
CA GLU A 78 9.11 -6.52 4.43
C GLU A 78 7.74 -5.89 4.09
N ILE A 79 6.69 -6.57 4.51
CA ILE A 79 5.29 -6.15 4.33
C ILE A 79 4.83 -5.38 5.57
N THR A 80 4.22 -4.24 5.32
CA THR A 80 3.63 -3.38 6.34
C THR A 80 2.10 -3.46 6.25
N LEU A 81 1.43 -3.30 7.38
CA LEU A 81 -0.01 -3.14 7.41
C LEU A 81 -0.33 -1.65 7.31
N GLU A 82 -1.01 -1.27 6.24
CA GLU A 82 -1.54 0.06 6.02
C GLU A 82 -2.86 0.21 6.75
N HIS A 83 -2.96 1.22 7.59
CA HIS A 83 -4.21 1.64 8.22
C HIS A 83 -4.89 2.70 7.36
N LEU A 84 -5.99 2.36 6.69
CA LEU A 84 -6.70 3.28 5.80
C LEU A 84 -7.21 4.50 6.60
N ILE A 85 -7.92 4.26 7.69
CA ILE A 85 -8.09 5.18 8.83
C ILE A 85 -6.89 4.98 9.76
N LEU A 86 -6.08 6.02 9.95
CA LEU A 86 -4.85 5.95 10.74
C LEU A 86 -5.05 5.36 12.14
N ASN A 87 -4.14 4.46 12.54
CA ASN A 87 -4.09 3.87 13.88
C ASN A 87 -3.98 4.90 15.01
N SER A 88 -3.33 6.04 14.74
CA SER A 88 -3.08 7.10 15.71
C SER A 88 -4.29 8.00 16.01
N ILE A 89 -5.43 7.77 15.36
CA ILE A 89 -6.62 8.61 15.53
C ILE A 89 -7.36 8.22 16.80
N THR A 90 -7.48 9.20 17.70
CA THR A 90 -8.27 9.12 18.94
C THR A 90 -9.40 10.15 18.98
N GLU A 91 -9.37 11.16 18.11
CA GLU A 91 -10.34 12.25 18.04
C GLU A 91 -11.46 11.94 17.04
N ARG A 92 -12.73 11.97 17.49
CA ARG A 92 -13.89 11.69 16.63
C ARG A 92 -13.99 12.61 15.41
N GLN A 93 -13.60 13.87 15.53
CA GLN A 93 -13.63 14.80 14.40
C GLN A 93 -12.72 14.33 13.26
N LYS A 94 -11.46 13.98 13.57
CA LYS A 94 -10.50 13.46 12.58
C LYS A 94 -10.93 12.10 12.01
N TYR A 95 -11.50 11.25 12.85
CA TYR A 95 -12.08 9.97 12.43
C TYR A 95 -13.20 10.16 11.40
N ASN A 96 -14.11 11.10 11.64
CA ASN A 96 -15.26 11.36 10.76
C ASN A 96 -14.85 11.85 9.36
N GLU A 97 -13.66 12.44 9.19
CA GLU A 97 -13.14 12.88 7.88
C GLU A 97 -13.05 11.73 6.87
N TYR A 98 -12.78 10.50 7.32
CA TYR A 98 -12.64 9.31 6.46
C TYR A 98 -13.99 8.81 5.89
N PHE A 99 -15.11 9.32 6.39
CA PHE A 99 -16.46 8.89 6.01
C PHE A 99 -17.18 9.91 5.13
N LYS A 100 -16.48 10.95 4.65
CA LYS A 100 -17.01 11.93 3.69
C LYS A 100 -17.49 11.29 2.40
N ARG A 101 -16.90 10.16 2.03
CA ARG A 101 -17.35 9.30 0.93
C ARG A 101 -17.70 7.93 1.50
N ASN A 102 -18.85 7.40 1.08
CA ASN A 102 -19.31 6.10 1.55
C ASN A 102 -18.42 4.98 1.00
N THR A 103 -17.91 4.14 1.88
CA THR A 103 -17.13 2.94 1.57
C THR A 103 -17.59 1.79 2.46
N VAL A 104 -16.95 0.62 2.35
CA VAL A 104 -17.18 -0.52 3.27
C VAL A 104 -16.92 -0.16 4.73
N LEU A 105 -16.13 0.89 5.02
CA LEU A 105 -15.80 1.32 6.38
C LEU A 105 -17.03 1.79 7.17
N ASN A 106 -18.00 2.48 6.53
CA ASN A 106 -19.06 3.25 7.21
C ASN A 106 -19.88 2.48 8.25
N ASN A 107 -20.01 1.16 8.13
CA ASN A 107 -20.78 0.31 9.06
C ASN A 107 -19.95 -0.83 9.67
N LYS A 108 -18.66 -0.90 9.36
CA LYS A 108 -17.79 -2.02 9.73
C LYS A 108 -16.75 -1.65 10.76
N VAL A 109 -16.47 -0.36 10.93
CA VAL A 109 -15.45 0.09 11.85
C VAL A 109 -15.99 1.13 12.84
N CYS A 110 -15.39 1.16 14.03
CA CYS A 110 -15.61 2.19 15.04
C CYS A 110 -14.27 2.74 15.54
N LEU A 111 -14.31 3.88 16.23
CA LEU A 111 -13.13 4.41 16.90
C LEU A 111 -12.69 3.42 18.00
N ALA A 112 -11.42 3.05 18.06
CA ALA A 112 -10.93 2.02 18.98
C ALA A 112 -11.12 2.45 20.43
N LYS A 113 -10.91 3.73 20.72
CA LYS A 113 -11.22 4.33 22.02
C LYS A 113 -12.66 4.08 22.47
N ASP A 114 -13.64 4.24 21.56
CA ASP A 114 -15.05 3.98 21.91
C ASP A 114 -15.32 2.52 22.20
N PHE A 115 -14.64 1.62 21.47
CA PHE A 115 -14.77 0.17 21.64
C PHE A 115 -14.24 -0.26 23.01
N ILE A 116 -13.05 0.23 23.38
CA ILE A 116 -12.39 -0.02 24.66
C ILE A 116 -13.18 0.60 25.81
N ASP A 117 -13.50 1.90 25.74
CA ASP A 117 -14.18 2.64 26.82
C ASP A 117 -15.56 2.04 27.16
N LYS A 118 -16.22 1.37 26.19
CA LYS A 118 -17.51 0.69 26.38
C LYS A 118 -17.39 -0.79 26.74
N ASN A 119 -16.18 -1.34 26.71
CA ASN A 119 -15.93 -2.78 26.78
C ASN A 119 -16.84 -3.55 25.80
N GLU A 120 -16.89 -3.09 24.55
CA GLU A 120 -17.80 -3.62 23.54
C GLU A 120 -17.51 -5.10 23.26
N THR A 121 -18.57 -5.89 23.12
CA THR A 121 -18.45 -7.33 22.85
C THR A 121 -19.10 -7.76 21.54
N ASN A 122 -19.93 -6.89 20.95
CA ASN A 122 -20.61 -7.18 19.70
C ASN A 122 -19.81 -6.60 18.53
N THR A 123 -19.43 -7.47 17.61
CA THR A 123 -18.81 -7.12 16.33
C THR A 123 -19.65 -7.66 15.18
N PRO A 124 -19.71 -6.96 14.03
CA PRO A 124 -19.27 -5.58 13.79
C PRO A 124 -20.12 -4.52 14.53
N PRO A 125 -19.63 -3.25 14.67
CA PRO A 125 -18.40 -2.69 14.12
C PRO A 125 -17.13 -3.09 14.89
N TYR A 126 -16.01 -3.20 14.16
CA TYR A 126 -14.71 -3.52 14.70
C TYR A 126 -13.89 -2.26 15.06
N PRO A 127 -13.02 -2.31 16.09
CA PRO A 127 -12.12 -1.20 16.37
C PRO A 127 -11.16 -0.94 15.19
N HIS A 128 -11.17 0.27 14.64
CA HIS A 128 -10.46 0.61 13.39
C HIS A 128 -8.96 0.28 13.41
N THR A 129 -8.32 0.26 14.57
CA THR A 129 -6.89 -0.06 14.72
C THR A 129 -6.54 -1.50 14.32
N VAL A 130 -7.51 -2.41 14.35
CA VAL A 130 -7.33 -3.83 13.98
C VAL A 130 -8.36 -4.36 12.98
N ALA A 131 -9.40 -3.59 12.66
CA ALA A 131 -10.45 -4.01 11.75
C ALA A 131 -9.93 -4.42 10.36
N TYR A 132 -10.36 -5.58 9.88
CA TYR A 132 -9.97 -6.12 8.57
C TYR A 132 -10.26 -5.14 7.42
N GLU A 133 -11.44 -4.51 7.42
CA GLU A 133 -11.85 -3.53 6.42
C GLU A 133 -10.93 -2.30 6.38
N ASN A 134 -10.27 -2.00 7.49
CA ASN A 134 -9.40 -0.84 7.62
C ASN A 134 -7.92 -1.14 7.33
N LEU A 135 -7.55 -2.41 7.12
CA LEU A 135 -6.17 -2.82 6.95
C LEU A 135 -5.90 -3.23 5.51
N ALA A 136 -4.76 -2.84 4.96
CA ALA A 136 -4.31 -3.25 3.62
C ALA A 136 -2.82 -3.66 3.66
N ALA A 137 -2.38 -4.53 2.76
CA ALA A 137 -0.95 -4.86 2.64
C ALA A 137 -0.23 -3.79 1.80
N SER A 138 0.82 -3.20 2.37
CA SER A 138 1.68 -2.23 1.69
C SER A 138 3.14 -2.66 1.76
N CYS A 139 3.93 -2.32 0.74
CA CYS A 139 5.38 -2.42 0.85
C CYS A 139 5.92 -1.44 1.92
N ASN A 140 7.13 -1.70 2.41
CA ASN A 140 7.86 -0.78 3.31
C ASN A 140 8.39 0.48 2.61
N GLY A 141 8.18 0.63 1.30
CA GLY A 141 8.60 1.80 0.53
C GLY A 141 10.11 2.00 0.38
N LYS A 142 10.93 1.06 0.87
CA LYS A 142 12.39 1.14 0.79
C LYS A 142 12.84 0.64 -0.58
N PHE A 143 13.57 1.46 -1.32
CA PHE A 143 14.21 1.02 -2.56
C PHE A 143 15.65 0.63 -2.35
N PHE A 144 16.13 -0.25 -3.22
CA PHE A 144 17.55 -0.51 -3.34
C PHE A 144 18.24 0.82 -3.73
N SER A 145 19.26 1.20 -2.96
CA SER A 145 20.23 2.21 -3.35
C SER A 145 21.62 1.72 -2.97
N ARG A 146 22.65 2.19 -3.69
CA ARG A 146 24.04 1.76 -3.49
C ARG A 146 24.61 2.17 -2.12
N THR A 147 23.98 3.13 -1.44
CA THR A 147 24.54 3.73 -0.22
C THR A 147 23.62 3.62 0.99
N GLU A 148 22.29 3.54 0.85
CA GLU A 148 21.35 3.33 1.97
C GLU A 148 19.91 3.04 1.52
N LYS A 149 19.15 2.23 2.27
CA LYS A 149 17.73 1.96 1.99
C LYS A 149 16.84 3.07 2.58
N TYR A 150 16.59 4.15 1.83
CA TYR A 150 15.64 5.19 2.24
C TYR A 150 14.20 4.81 1.90
N VAL A 151 13.27 5.16 2.80
CA VAL A 151 11.83 5.08 2.55
C VAL A 151 11.44 6.18 1.56
N GLN A 152 10.99 5.79 0.37
CA GLN A 152 10.65 6.73 -0.69
C GLN A 152 9.14 6.80 -0.98
N CYS A 153 8.35 5.80 -0.61
CA CYS A 153 6.93 5.75 -0.96
C CYS A 153 6.05 4.91 0.01
N CYS A 154 4.74 4.88 -0.26
CA CYS A 154 3.72 4.04 0.36
C CYS A 154 3.55 4.27 1.87
N ASN A 155 3.17 3.24 2.63
CA ASN A 155 2.81 3.33 4.06
C ASN A 155 3.85 4.08 4.90
N LEU A 156 5.11 3.62 4.89
CA LEU A 156 6.14 4.24 5.73
C LEU A 156 6.46 5.68 5.32
N LYS A 157 6.15 6.09 4.08
CA LYS A 157 6.28 7.48 3.62
C LYS A 157 5.08 8.35 4.04
N ARG A 158 3.88 7.76 4.08
CA ARG A 158 2.64 8.41 4.56
C ARG A 158 2.76 8.82 6.02
N GLU A 159 3.39 7.97 6.83
CA GLU A 159 3.46 8.13 8.28
C GLU A 159 2.05 8.31 8.87
N ASN A 160 1.82 9.37 9.67
CA ASN A 160 0.54 9.70 10.26
C ASN A 160 -0.24 10.78 9.48
N LYS A 161 0.03 10.97 8.20
CA LYS A 161 -0.68 11.95 7.38
C LYS A 161 -2.04 11.42 6.95
N TYR A 162 -3.05 12.27 7.07
CA TYR A 162 -4.38 11.98 6.54
C TYR A 162 -4.31 11.70 5.05
N MET A 163 -5.07 10.71 4.61
CA MET A 163 -5.28 10.41 3.21
C MET A 163 -6.65 9.76 3.08
N GLU A 164 -7.39 10.14 2.06
CA GLU A 164 -8.63 9.43 1.72
C GLU A 164 -8.35 7.94 1.46
N PRO A 165 -9.25 7.02 1.85
CA PRO A 165 -9.08 5.59 1.64
C PRO A 165 -9.37 5.23 0.17
N ILE A 166 -8.67 5.85 -0.77
CA ILE A 166 -8.97 5.81 -2.21
C ILE A 166 -8.95 4.40 -2.79
N VAL A 167 -8.19 3.48 -2.20
CA VAL A 167 -8.13 2.07 -2.59
C VAL A 167 -9.45 1.34 -2.33
N LEU A 168 -10.36 1.93 -1.56
CA LEU A 168 -11.73 1.44 -1.34
C LEU A 168 -12.75 2.12 -2.27
N TYR A 169 -12.31 2.98 -3.20
CA TYR A 169 -13.21 3.60 -4.17
C TYR A 169 -13.30 2.69 -5.40
N ASP A 170 -14.49 2.16 -5.66
CA ASP A 170 -14.79 1.35 -6.84
C ASP A 170 -14.54 2.10 -8.17
N THR A 171 -14.53 3.43 -8.12
CA THR A 171 -14.21 4.32 -9.26
C THR A 171 -12.73 4.68 -9.37
N ILE A 172 -11.82 4.05 -8.61
CA ILE A 172 -10.40 4.44 -8.59
C ILE A 172 -9.76 4.50 -9.98
N HIS A 173 -10.13 3.63 -10.92
CA HIS A 173 -9.64 3.66 -12.31
C HIS A 173 -10.03 4.91 -13.10
N ASN A 174 -11.13 5.55 -12.73
CA ASN A 174 -11.57 6.80 -13.35
C ASN A 174 -10.84 8.01 -12.76
N GLU A 175 -10.37 7.89 -11.51
CA GLU A 175 -9.80 8.99 -10.73
C GLU A 175 -8.28 8.96 -10.67
N PHE A 176 -7.65 7.79 -10.81
CA PHE A 176 -6.23 7.59 -10.67
C PHE A 176 -5.62 6.98 -11.94
N GLU A 177 -4.59 7.62 -12.47
CA GLU A 177 -3.93 7.17 -13.70
C GLU A 177 -2.40 7.12 -13.56
N TYR A 178 -1.80 6.23 -14.34
CA TYR A 178 -0.37 6.22 -14.60
C TYR A 178 -0.15 6.66 -16.05
N THR A 179 0.72 7.65 -16.25
CA THR A 179 1.03 8.20 -17.57
C THR A 179 2.27 7.54 -18.17
N THR A 180 2.41 7.60 -19.49
CA THR A 180 3.56 7.00 -20.23
C THR A 180 4.92 7.58 -19.81
N ASN A 181 4.97 8.84 -19.37
CA ASN A 181 6.17 9.47 -18.78
C ASN A 181 6.37 9.12 -17.28
N GLY A 182 5.66 8.12 -16.78
CA GLY A 182 5.84 7.48 -15.48
C GLY A 182 5.20 8.19 -14.29
N PHE A 183 4.44 9.27 -14.50
CA PHE A 183 3.74 9.92 -13.39
C PHE A 183 2.54 9.11 -12.91
N ALA A 184 2.32 9.16 -11.62
CA ALA A 184 1.09 8.80 -10.94
C ALA A 184 0.28 10.09 -10.71
N ILE A 185 -0.96 10.12 -11.15
CA ILE A 185 -1.84 11.29 -11.04
C ILE A 185 -3.16 10.85 -10.42
N TRP A 186 -3.57 11.53 -9.36
CA TRP A 186 -4.94 11.48 -8.87
C TRP A 186 -5.67 12.75 -9.31
N LYS A 187 -6.74 12.62 -10.09
CA LYS A 187 -7.46 13.74 -10.70
C LYS A 187 -8.09 14.69 -9.69
N ASN A 188 -8.41 14.18 -8.50
CA ASN A 188 -8.98 14.94 -7.39
C ASN A 188 -7.91 15.44 -6.41
N GLU A 189 -6.62 15.31 -6.74
CA GLU A 189 -5.54 15.79 -5.89
C GLU A 189 -5.60 17.32 -5.74
N THR A 190 -5.48 17.79 -4.50
CA THR A 190 -5.44 19.22 -4.18
C THR A 190 -4.20 19.54 -3.35
N SER A 191 -3.84 20.82 -3.25
CA SER A 191 -2.75 21.24 -2.36
C SER A 191 -2.99 20.90 -0.88
N ILE A 192 -4.25 20.73 -0.48
CA ILE A 192 -4.67 20.37 0.88
C ILE A 192 -4.60 18.84 1.08
N PHE A 193 -4.89 18.07 0.02
CA PHE A 193 -4.87 16.60 0.03
C PHE A 193 -3.91 16.06 -1.05
N PRO A 194 -2.58 16.24 -0.88
CA PRO A 194 -1.61 15.94 -1.93
C PRO A 194 -1.19 14.46 -1.86
N LEU A 195 -2.12 13.56 -2.18
CA LEU A 195 -1.99 12.11 -2.08
C LEU A 195 -0.71 11.54 -2.72
N THR A 196 -0.40 11.90 -3.96
CA THR A 196 0.72 11.31 -4.70
C THR A 196 2.06 11.72 -4.09
N SER A 197 2.17 12.96 -3.59
CA SER A 197 3.35 13.43 -2.87
C SER A 197 3.45 12.84 -1.46
N THR A 198 2.31 12.70 -0.76
CA THR A 198 2.21 12.13 0.59
C THR A 198 2.68 10.68 0.60
N LEU A 199 2.25 9.91 -0.40
CA LEU A 199 2.68 8.53 -0.61
C LEU A 199 3.99 8.41 -1.38
N GLY A 200 4.63 9.50 -1.82
CA GLY A 200 5.85 9.46 -2.63
C GLY A 200 5.71 8.65 -3.93
N LEU A 201 4.50 8.57 -4.51
CA LEU A 201 4.23 7.77 -5.72
C LEU A 201 4.96 8.28 -6.95
N ASN A 202 5.41 9.54 -6.93
CA ASN A 202 6.21 10.15 -7.98
C ASN A 202 7.71 10.20 -7.63
N ALA A 203 8.16 9.36 -6.69
CA ALA A 203 9.59 9.16 -6.43
C ALA A 203 10.32 8.80 -7.74
N PRO A 204 11.52 9.35 -7.99
CA PRO A 204 12.14 9.26 -9.31
C PRO A 204 12.36 7.81 -9.82
N VAL A 205 12.72 6.88 -8.92
CA VAL A 205 12.86 5.46 -9.24
C VAL A 205 11.54 4.82 -9.68
N LEU A 206 10.42 5.10 -8.97
CA LEU A 206 9.10 4.57 -9.37
C LEU A 206 8.65 5.11 -10.72
N ARG A 207 8.92 6.39 -10.99
CA ARG A 207 8.59 6.98 -12.28
C ARG A 207 9.35 6.31 -13.40
N MET A 208 10.64 6.02 -13.20
CA MET A 208 11.44 5.30 -14.18
C MET A 208 10.96 3.85 -14.37
N ILE A 209 10.60 3.15 -13.29
CA ILE A 209 10.00 1.80 -13.36
C ILE A 209 8.77 1.79 -14.26
N ARG A 210 7.83 2.71 -14.03
CA ARG A 210 6.61 2.82 -14.85
C ARG A 210 6.94 3.13 -16.30
N ARG A 211 7.87 4.05 -16.54
CA ARG A 211 8.28 4.44 -17.90
C ARG A 211 8.90 3.26 -18.67
N ILE A 212 9.78 2.48 -18.02
CA ILE A 212 10.36 1.27 -18.63
C ILE A 212 9.25 0.27 -18.97
N TRP A 213 8.28 0.06 -18.09
CA TRP A 213 7.14 -0.83 -18.36
C TRP A 213 6.25 -0.36 -19.51
N PHE A 214 5.90 0.93 -19.56
CA PHE A 214 5.15 1.49 -20.69
C PHE A 214 5.91 1.34 -22.01
N TYR A 215 7.20 1.69 -22.01
CA TYR A 215 8.05 1.49 -23.19
C TYR A 215 8.10 0.03 -23.63
N ALA A 216 8.25 -0.90 -22.68
CA ALA A 216 8.27 -2.33 -22.98
C ALA A 216 6.93 -2.80 -23.58
N LYS A 217 5.80 -2.36 -23.01
CA LYS A 217 4.46 -2.66 -23.53
C LYS A 217 4.29 -2.16 -24.97
N ASP A 218 4.60 -0.89 -25.22
CA ASP A 218 4.40 -0.25 -26.52
C ASP A 218 5.27 -0.89 -27.62
N ASN A 219 6.41 -1.48 -27.23
CA ASN A 219 7.34 -2.17 -28.12
C ASN A 219 7.27 -3.71 -28.04
N GLN A 220 6.29 -4.28 -27.32
CA GLN A 220 6.09 -5.73 -27.15
C GLN A 220 7.34 -6.47 -26.61
N ILE A 221 8.04 -5.84 -25.67
CA ILE A 221 9.26 -6.35 -25.04
C ILE A 221 8.92 -7.12 -23.77
N ASP A 222 9.43 -8.34 -23.67
CA ASP A 222 9.43 -9.13 -22.44
C ASP A 222 10.66 -8.78 -21.58
N LEU A 223 10.46 -8.00 -20.52
CA LEU A 223 11.52 -7.53 -19.63
C LEU A 223 12.27 -8.65 -18.89
N GLU A 224 11.70 -9.85 -18.80
CA GLU A 224 12.36 -11.00 -18.17
C GLU A 224 13.35 -11.72 -19.10
N LYS A 225 13.20 -11.56 -20.42
CA LYS A 225 13.97 -12.31 -21.44
C LYS A 225 14.94 -11.45 -22.25
N ILE A 226 14.75 -10.13 -22.24
CA ILE A 226 15.47 -9.19 -23.11
C ILE A 226 16.87 -8.85 -22.60
N ASN A 227 17.73 -8.37 -23.49
CA ASN A 227 18.94 -7.66 -23.10
C ASN A 227 18.57 -6.30 -22.49
N ARG A 228 18.78 -6.16 -21.18
CA ARG A 228 18.59 -4.92 -20.43
C ARG A 228 19.15 -3.68 -21.11
N GLN A 229 20.36 -3.75 -21.69
CA GLN A 229 21.00 -2.60 -22.32
C GLN A 229 20.21 -2.10 -23.55
N GLU A 230 19.60 -3.02 -24.30
CA GLU A 230 18.77 -2.69 -25.47
C GLU A 230 17.55 -1.87 -25.05
N VAL A 231 16.85 -2.30 -24.01
CA VAL A 231 15.68 -1.58 -23.46
C VAL A 231 16.07 -0.18 -22.98
N LEU A 232 17.16 -0.08 -22.21
CA LEU A 232 17.58 1.21 -21.65
C LEU A 232 18.05 2.19 -22.74
N CYS A 233 18.80 1.71 -23.74
CA CYS A 233 19.22 2.54 -24.87
C CYS A 233 18.04 2.95 -25.77
N GLY A 234 17.11 2.04 -26.02
CA GLY A 234 15.89 2.34 -26.79
C GLY A 234 15.02 3.37 -26.09
N LEU A 235 14.75 3.19 -24.79
CA LEU A 235 14.00 4.16 -23.99
C LEU A 235 14.71 5.53 -23.91
N LEU A 236 16.04 5.55 -23.83
CA LEU A 236 16.79 6.81 -23.85
C LEU A 236 16.53 7.60 -25.14
N GLY A 237 16.34 6.94 -26.28
CA GLY A 237 15.98 7.57 -27.56
C GLY A 237 14.60 8.24 -27.56
N GLU A 238 13.70 7.86 -26.65
CA GLU A 238 12.34 8.41 -26.50
C GLU A 238 12.27 9.59 -25.52
N PHE A 239 13.40 10.05 -24.99
CA PHE A 239 13.42 11.18 -24.06
C PHE A 239 13.20 12.49 -24.81
N THR A 240 12.39 13.36 -24.23
CA THR A 240 12.21 14.73 -24.73
C THR A 240 13.43 15.60 -24.38
N ASP A 241 13.65 16.70 -25.10
CA ASP A 241 14.73 17.65 -24.80
C ASP A 241 14.74 18.13 -23.34
N LYS A 242 13.54 18.31 -22.76
CA LYS A 242 13.37 18.70 -21.36
C LYS A 242 13.83 17.60 -20.39
N GLU A 243 13.60 16.34 -20.73
CA GLU A 243 14.01 15.20 -19.91
C GLU A 243 15.50 14.94 -20.04
N PHE A 244 16.08 15.15 -21.22
CA PHE A 244 17.53 15.14 -21.41
C PHE A 244 18.23 16.25 -20.62
N ALA A 245 17.60 17.43 -20.51
CA ALA A 245 18.13 18.53 -19.72
C ALA A 245 18.06 18.29 -18.20
N ASP A 246 17.24 17.33 -17.74
CA ASP A 246 17.17 16.90 -16.35
C ASP A 246 18.15 15.75 -16.09
N THR A 247 19.37 16.10 -15.66
CA THR A 247 20.47 15.14 -15.42
C THR A 247 20.08 14.00 -14.48
N ASN A 248 19.07 14.21 -13.62
CA ASN A 248 18.58 13.21 -12.70
C ASN A 248 17.94 12.02 -13.44
N TYR A 249 17.21 12.23 -14.54
CA TYR A 249 16.55 11.14 -15.27
C TYR A 249 17.55 10.18 -15.91
N PHE A 250 18.59 10.71 -16.53
CA PHE A 250 19.63 9.89 -17.13
C PHE A 250 20.36 9.06 -16.06
N GLU A 251 20.72 9.68 -14.94
CA GLU A 251 21.34 8.99 -13.81
C GLU A 251 20.44 7.86 -13.28
N ILE A 252 19.14 8.14 -13.08
CA ILE A 252 18.18 7.13 -12.61
C ILE A 252 18.03 5.99 -13.62
N LEU A 253 17.91 6.29 -14.93
CA LEU A 253 17.81 5.25 -15.95
C LEU A 253 19.06 4.37 -15.95
N SER A 254 20.25 4.97 -15.83
CA SER A 254 21.52 4.25 -15.78
C SER A 254 21.62 3.30 -14.58
N ASN A 255 20.97 3.62 -13.45
CA ASN A 255 20.93 2.74 -12.29
C ASN A 255 20.29 1.39 -12.59
N PHE A 256 19.36 1.31 -13.54
CA PHE A 256 18.74 0.05 -13.96
C PHE A 256 19.70 -0.89 -14.68
N GLN A 257 20.92 -0.46 -15.03
CA GLN A 257 22.01 -1.37 -15.43
C GLN A 257 22.44 -2.30 -14.28
N ASN A 258 22.20 -1.93 -13.03
CA ASN A 258 22.51 -2.74 -11.85
C ASN A 258 21.39 -3.75 -11.54
N ASP A 259 21.78 -4.96 -11.14
CA ASP A 259 20.83 -6.05 -10.85
C ASP A 259 19.84 -5.73 -9.73
N GLY A 260 20.24 -4.97 -8.71
CA GLY A 260 19.33 -4.57 -7.64
C GLY A 260 18.16 -3.72 -8.14
N TYR A 261 18.43 -2.78 -9.04
CA TYR A 261 17.38 -1.95 -9.67
C TYR A 261 16.55 -2.73 -10.68
N TRP A 262 17.17 -3.61 -11.47
CA TRP A 262 16.44 -4.43 -12.43
C TRP A 262 15.54 -5.46 -11.75
N ASN A 263 16.03 -6.14 -10.71
CA ASN A 263 15.20 -7.05 -9.92
C ASN A 263 14.06 -6.30 -9.24
N LEU A 264 14.29 -5.05 -8.80
CA LEU A 264 13.21 -4.19 -8.32
C LEU A 264 12.20 -3.86 -9.42
N LEU A 265 12.64 -3.54 -10.65
CA LEU A 265 11.76 -3.30 -11.81
C LEU A 265 10.84 -4.49 -12.08
N LEU A 266 11.40 -5.71 -12.08
CA LEU A 266 10.66 -6.95 -12.35
C LEU A 266 9.65 -7.31 -11.25
N LYS A 267 9.75 -6.70 -10.06
CA LYS A 267 8.70 -6.79 -9.03
C LYS A 267 7.46 -5.96 -9.36
N TYR A 268 7.46 -5.17 -10.43
CA TYR A 268 6.26 -4.49 -10.91
C TYR A 268 5.88 -5.16 -12.22
N SER A 269 4.63 -5.56 -12.43
CA SER A 269 4.14 -6.06 -13.73
C SER A 269 2.79 -5.44 -14.11
N TYR A 270 2.33 -4.49 -13.29
CA TYR A 270 1.02 -3.87 -13.43
C TYR A 270 0.95 -2.81 -14.55
N PHE A 271 2.07 -2.16 -14.86
CA PHE A 271 2.09 -0.96 -15.73
C PHE A 271 2.20 -1.26 -17.23
N GLY A 272 2.32 -2.54 -17.61
CA GLY A 272 2.51 -3.01 -18.98
C GLY A 272 1.46 -4.03 -19.36
#